data_AF-A0A1E7MY86-F1
#
_entry.id   AF-A0A1E7MY86-F1
#
_cell.length_a   1.000
_cell.length_b   1.000
_cell.length_c   1.000
_cell.angle_alpha   90.00
_cell.angle_beta   90.00
_cell.angle_gamma   90.00
#
_symmetry.space_group_name_H-M   'P 1'
#
loop_
_entity.id
_entity.type
_entity.pdbx_description
1 polymer ?
#
loop_
_entity_poly.entity_id
_entity_poly.type
_entity_poly.pdbx_seq_one_letter_code
_entity_poly.pdbx_strand_id
1 'polypeptide(L)'
;MTSTASHSATPPHGRPVPGDHGGVPGGALRPAPGPEGTLPTGAGPWSVRSVGPGRGRAALELYQHGELADVLVAARLAPQLVHGARRSPSAGRGSHVLAWGLLPADGATPSVVFTGGWRPFRTFRAAAAEVVTVAGVFWLAWAEGPYDTVLVEHPAGGGAERLALQRVRERRVRVRRAAAVGGAA
;
A
#
# COMPACT_ATOMS: atom_id res chain seq x y z
N MET A 1 -1.69 8.97 64.60
CA MET A 1 -0.31 9.20 65.07
C MET A 1 0.62 8.93 63.90
N THR A 2 1.38 9.94 63.52
CA THR A 2 2.20 10.07 62.31
C THR A 2 3.66 9.79 62.67
N SER A 3 4.37 8.99 61.87
CA SER A 3 5.85 8.91 61.88
C SER A 3 6.28 8.58 60.45
N THR A 4 6.54 9.59 59.60
CA THR A 4 7.80 10.33 59.37
C THR A 4 8.97 9.44 58.94
N ALA A 5 9.29 9.58 57.65
CA ALA A 5 10.47 9.08 56.96
C ALA A 5 11.76 9.74 57.46
N SER A 6 12.90 9.10 57.17
CA SER A 6 14.25 9.69 57.19
C SER A 6 15.13 8.86 56.25
N HIS A 7 15.59 9.45 55.13
CA HIS A 7 16.92 10.06 54.92
C HIS A 7 18.01 8.97 54.75
N SER A 8 18.98 9.02 53.84
CA SER A 8 19.42 9.93 52.77
C SER A 8 20.61 9.20 52.13
N ALA A 9 20.80 9.27 50.81
CA ALA A 9 22.13 9.17 50.22
C ALA A 9 22.16 9.78 48.80
N THR A 10 22.70 10.99 48.73
CA THR A 10 23.25 11.68 47.55
C THR A 10 24.62 12.18 48.04
N PRO A 11 25.76 11.92 47.37
CA PRO A 11 26.26 12.80 46.28
C PRO A 11 27.31 12.11 45.34
N PRO A 12 28.12 12.80 44.51
CA PRO A 12 27.95 14.09 43.81
C PRO A 12 28.17 14.04 42.28
N HIS A 13 27.56 15.01 41.60
CA HIS A 13 28.06 15.80 40.47
C HIS A 13 29.15 15.22 39.54
N GLY A 14 28.73 14.66 38.40
CA GLY A 14 29.49 14.73 37.15
C GLY A 14 29.07 15.97 36.36
N ARG A 15 29.99 16.92 36.17
CA ARG A 15 29.78 18.12 35.33
C ARG A 15 29.77 17.72 33.83
N PRO A 16 29.04 18.48 32.98
CA PRO A 16 28.84 18.16 31.57
C PRO A 16 30.02 18.62 30.70
N VAL A 17 30.39 17.78 29.72
CA VAL A 17 31.29 18.15 28.63
C VAL A 17 30.48 18.89 27.56
N PRO A 18 30.86 20.10 27.14
CA PRO A 18 30.26 20.79 26.00
C PRO A 18 30.81 20.18 24.70
N GLY A 19 29.98 19.42 24.00
CA GLY A 19 30.19 19.04 22.61
C GLY A 19 29.58 20.09 21.70
N ASP A 20 30.45 20.90 21.13
CA ASP A 20 30.18 22.01 20.23
C ASP A 20 29.53 21.57 18.90
N HIS A 21 28.91 22.57 18.30
CA HIS A 21 27.91 22.62 17.26
C HIS A 21 28.40 22.19 15.86
N GLY A 22 27.43 21.81 15.02
CA GLY A 22 27.63 21.85 13.57
C GLY A 22 27.46 20.52 12.86
N GLY A 23 26.27 19.93 12.97
CA GLY A 23 25.86 18.80 12.14
C GLY A 23 24.44 19.03 11.67
N VAL A 24 24.26 19.96 10.73
CA VAL A 24 23.04 20.08 9.91
C VAL A 24 22.62 18.66 9.51
N PRO A 25 21.35 18.23 9.67
CA PRO A 25 20.94 16.95 9.14
C PRO A 25 21.18 17.00 7.64
N GLY A 26 22.29 16.39 7.21
CA GLY A 26 22.61 16.15 5.82
C GLY A 26 21.37 15.48 5.27
N GLY A 27 20.75 16.15 4.29
CA GLY A 27 19.54 15.68 3.65
C GLY A 27 19.77 14.25 3.22
N ALA A 28 19.29 13.31 4.04
CA ALA A 28 18.79 12.05 3.53
C ALA A 28 17.78 12.52 2.51
N LEU A 29 18.20 12.46 1.24
CA LEU A 29 17.46 12.85 0.08
C LEU A 29 16.05 12.35 0.35
N ARG A 30 15.16 13.28 0.73
CA ARG A 30 13.74 13.02 0.70
C ARG A 30 13.56 12.53 -0.72
N PRO A 31 13.21 11.26 -0.97
CA PRO A 31 13.06 10.81 -2.33
C PRO A 31 12.12 11.82 -2.96
N ALA A 32 12.64 12.53 -3.96
CA ALA A 32 11.84 13.47 -4.72
C ALA A 32 10.54 12.74 -5.04
N PRO A 33 9.36 13.38 -4.90
CA PRO A 33 8.10 12.72 -5.23
C PRO A 33 8.29 12.09 -6.60
N GLY A 34 8.37 10.74 -6.60
CA GLY A 34 8.70 9.98 -7.80
C GLY A 34 7.68 10.34 -8.88
N PRO A 35 8.09 10.33 -10.15
CA PRO A 35 7.22 10.72 -11.23
C PRO A 35 5.88 10.00 -11.11
N GLU A 36 4.81 10.78 -11.12
CA GLU A 36 3.44 10.31 -11.25
C GLU A 36 3.37 9.26 -12.38
N GLY A 37 2.67 8.14 -12.11
CA GLY A 37 1.95 7.47 -13.19
C GLY A 37 2.29 6.02 -13.51
N THR A 38 3.37 5.41 -12.99
CA THR A 38 3.69 4.03 -13.39
C THR A 38 4.28 3.22 -12.24
N LEU A 39 3.56 2.15 -11.87
CA LEU A 39 4.07 1.16 -10.94
C LEU A 39 5.28 0.44 -11.55
N PRO A 40 6.19 -0.11 -10.72
CA PRO A 40 7.32 -0.88 -11.21
C PRO A 40 6.90 -1.99 -12.17
N THR A 41 7.81 -2.34 -13.08
CA THR A 41 7.66 -3.48 -13.99
C THR A 41 7.29 -4.73 -13.19
N GLY A 42 6.19 -5.39 -13.55
CA GLY A 42 5.68 -6.57 -12.83
C GLY A 42 4.40 -6.33 -12.03
N ALA A 43 3.95 -5.09 -11.86
CA ALA A 43 2.62 -4.80 -11.32
C ALA A 43 1.49 -5.31 -12.23
N GLY A 44 1.76 -5.59 -13.50
CA GLY A 44 0.75 -6.07 -14.45
C GLY A 44 -0.13 -4.92 -14.95
N PRO A 45 -1.47 -5.05 -15.00
CA PRO A 45 -2.35 -4.10 -15.67
C PRO A 45 -2.65 -2.84 -14.85
N TRP A 46 -1.96 -2.62 -13.74
CA TRP A 46 -2.27 -1.55 -12.80
C TRP A 46 -1.44 -0.29 -13.08
N SER A 47 -2.10 0.86 -12.97
CA SER A 47 -1.42 2.16 -12.94
C SER A 47 -2.06 3.04 -11.88
N VAL A 48 -1.29 3.99 -11.34
CA VAL A 48 -1.77 4.89 -10.29
C VAL A 48 -1.46 6.33 -10.63
N ARG A 49 -2.34 7.23 -10.18
CA ARG A 49 -2.10 8.67 -10.16
C ARG A 49 -2.32 9.18 -8.75
N SER A 50 -1.47 10.07 -8.29
CA SER A 50 -1.63 10.70 -6.98
C SER A 50 -1.76 12.19 -7.13
N VAL A 51 -2.68 12.77 -6.36
CA VAL A 51 -2.83 14.22 -6.26
C VAL A 51 -2.31 14.64 -4.89
N GLY A 52 -1.29 15.51 -4.89
CA GLY A 52 -0.68 16.02 -3.67
C GLY A 52 -1.62 16.93 -2.86
N PRO A 53 -1.33 17.19 -1.57
CA PRO A 53 -2.23 17.88 -0.64
C PRO A 53 -2.34 19.41 -0.85
N GLY A 54 -1.92 19.96 -1.99
CA GLY A 54 -1.63 21.40 -2.16
C GLY A 54 -2.74 22.38 -1.72
N ARG A 55 -4.02 22.03 -1.91
CA ARG A 55 -5.19 22.79 -1.40
C ARG A 55 -6.26 21.90 -0.76
N GLY A 56 -5.96 20.62 -0.53
CA GLY A 56 -6.97 19.63 -0.19
C GLY A 56 -6.37 18.35 0.38
N ARG A 57 -7.18 17.30 0.39
CA ARG A 57 -6.74 15.98 0.83
C ARG A 57 -5.97 15.31 -0.30
N ALA A 58 -4.86 14.65 0.03
CA ALA A 58 -4.18 13.80 -0.94
C ALA A 58 -5.15 12.74 -1.45
N ALA A 59 -5.07 12.40 -2.73
CA ALA A 59 -5.90 11.36 -3.34
C ALA A 59 -5.03 10.42 -4.16
N LEU A 60 -5.45 9.15 -4.23
CA LEU A 60 -4.86 8.12 -5.07
C LEU A 60 -5.95 7.57 -5.99
N GLU A 61 -5.74 7.70 -7.29
CA GLU A 61 -6.55 7.08 -8.32
C GLU A 61 -5.86 5.79 -8.75
N LEU A 62 -6.59 4.69 -8.67
CA LEU A 62 -6.13 3.38 -9.10
C LEU A 62 -6.82 3.01 -10.41
N TYR A 63 -6.04 2.57 -11.39
CA TYR A 63 -6.54 2.15 -12.69
C TYR A 63 -6.19 0.69 -12.97
N GLN A 64 -7.08 0.01 -13.68
CA GLN A 64 -6.88 -1.33 -14.23
C GLN A 64 -7.08 -1.27 -15.74
N HIS A 65 -6.08 -1.66 -16.53
CA HIS A 65 -6.14 -1.61 -18.00
C HIS A 65 -6.55 -0.21 -18.52
N GLY A 66 -6.15 0.86 -17.82
CA GLY A 66 -6.52 2.24 -18.15
C GLY A 66 -7.91 2.69 -17.69
N GLU A 67 -8.74 1.80 -17.12
CA GLU A 67 -10.04 2.16 -16.53
C GLU A 67 -9.91 2.45 -15.04
N LEU A 68 -10.62 3.47 -14.54
CA LEU A 68 -10.61 3.81 -13.12
C LEU A 68 -11.24 2.67 -12.31
N ALA A 69 -10.42 2.05 -11.46
CA ALA A 69 -10.78 0.90 -10.64
C ALA A 69 -11.24 1.34 -9.25
N ASP A 70 -10.55 2.30 -8.63
CA ASP A 70 -10.83 2.78 -7.28
C ASP A 70 -10.23 4.18 -7.04
N VAL A 71 -10.73 4.90 -6.03
CA VAL A 71 -10.21 6.19 -5.59
C VAL A 71 -10.13 6.24 -4.07
N LEU A 72 -8.93 6.53 -3.56
CA LEU A 72 -8.68 6.75 -2.14
C LEU A 72 -8.46 8.23 -1.89
N VAL A 73 -9.03 8.73 -0.81
CA VAL A 73 -8.79 10.09 -0.33
C VAL A 73 -8.26 10.01 1.08
N ALA A 74 -7.14 10.67 1.34
CA ALA A 74 -6.54 10.77 2.65
C ALA A 74 -7.50 11.46 3.63
N ALA A 75 -8.17 10.67 4.47
CA ALA A 75 -9.00 11.16 5.55
C ALA A 75 -8.29 10.93 6.89
N ARG A 76 -8.48 11.85 7.85
CA ARG A 76 -7.89 11.75 9.20
C ARG A 76 -8.35 10.53 10.00
N LEU A 77 -9.40 9.84 9.56
CA LEU A 77 -10.08 8.78 10.31
C LEU A 77 -10.44 7.59 9.41
N ALA A 78 -9.47 7.05 8.68
CA ALA A 78 -9.63 5.72 8.10
C ALA A 78 -8.98 4.70 9.05
N PRO A 79 -9.77 3.98 9.88
CA PRO A 79 -9.21 3.00 10.80
C PRO A 79 -8.72 1.72 10.11
N GLN A 80 -9.05 1.55 8.83
CA GLN A 80 -8.72 0.33 8.08
C GLN A 80 -7.38 0.50 7.37
N LEU A 81 -6.44 -0.38 7.71
CA LEU A 81 -5.14 -0.52 7.07
C LEU A 81 -5.31 -0.88 5.59
N VAL A 82 -6.30 -1.71 5.27
CA VAL A 82 -6.62 -2.18 3.91
C VAL A 82 -7.90 -1.55 3.42
N HIS A 83 -7.82 -0.82 2.31
CA HIS A 83 -9.00 -0.26 1.65
C HIS A 83 -9.57 -1.22 0.62
N GLY A 84 -8.71 -1.80 -0.22
CA GLY A 84 -9.15 -2.62 -1.33
C GLY A 84 -8.09 -3.63 -1.77
N ALA A 85 -8.59 -4.71 -2.37
CA ALA A 85 -7.75 -5.71 -3.01
C ALA A 85 -8.47 -6.31 -4.23
N ARG A 86 -7.77 -6.41 -5.34
CA ARG A 86 -8.29 -6.95 -6.61
C ARG A 86 -7.33 -7.95 -7.23
N ARG A 87 -7.92 -8.83 -8.04
CA ARG A 87 -7.19 -9.71 -8.94
C ARG A 87 -7.64 -9.52 -10.38
N SER A 88 -6.67 -9.46 -11.27
CA SER A 88 -6.84 -9.45 -12.72
C SER A 88 -6.24 -10.74 -13.31
N PRO A 89 -6.89 -11.36 -14.29
CA PRO A 89 -6.25 -12.40 -15.09
C PRO A 89 -4.93 -11.90 -15.68
N SER A 90 -3.92 -12.77 -15.73
CA SER A 90 -2.72 -12.56 -16.54
C SER A 90 -2.85 -13.30 -17.88
N ALA A 91 -2.01 -12.98 -18.86
CA ALA A 91 -2.02 -13.65 -20.18
C ALA A 91 -1.78 -15.18 -20.11
N GLY A 92 -1.29 -15.69 -18.97
CA GLY A 92 -1.11 -17.11 -18.69
C GLY A 92 -2.14 -17.73 -17.74
N ARG A 93 -1.73 -18.74 -16.96
CA ARG A 93 -2.56 -19.37 -15.91
C ARG A 93 -2.54 -18.60 -14.57
N GLY A 94 -1.81 -17.50 -14.52
CA GLY A 94 -1.63 -16.65 -13.35
C GLY A 94 -2.69 -15.56 -13.22
N SER A 95 -2.61 -14.80 -12.14
CA SER A 95 -3.38 -13.58 -11.94
C SER A 95 -2.46 -12.54 -11.32
N HIS A 96 -2.56 -11.30 -11.78
CA HIS A 96 -1.96 -10.16 -11.11
C HIS A 96 -2.88 -9.72 -9.98
N VAL A 97 -2.34 -9.68 -8.78
CA VAL A 97 -3.07 -9.26 -7.60
C VAL A 97 -2.50 -7.94 -7.09
N LEU A 98 -3.38 -7.07 -6.60
CA LEU A 98 -3.03 -5.79 -6.03
C LEU A 98 -3.87 -5.57 -4.79
N ALA A 99 -3.23 -5.07 -3.73
CA ALA A 99 -3.87 -4.55 -2.53
C ALA A 99 -3.38 -3.13 -2.27
N TRP A 100 -4.24 -2.32 -1.67
CA TRP A 100 -3.96 -0.91 -1.41
C TRP A 100 -4.69 -0.41 -0.19
N GLY A 101 -4.15 0.63 0.41
CA GLY A 101 -4.71 1.24 1.60
C GLY A 101 -4.04 2.54 1.97
N LEU A 102 -4.42 3.04 3.14
CA LEU A 102 -3.80 4.20 3.76
C LEU A 102 -2.68 3.73 4.68
N LEU A 103 -1.59 4.50 4.71
CA LEU A 103 -0.55 4.30 5.69
C LEU A 103 -1.13 4.58 7.09
N PRO A 104 -0.69 3.81 8.10
CA PRO A 104 -0.95 4.13 9.48
C PRO A 104 -0.50 5.56 9.83
N ALA A 105 -1.07 6.11 10.91
CA ALA A 105 -0.80 7.48 11.34
C ALA A 105 0.66 7.74 11.72
N ASP A 106 1.41 6.70 12.11
CA ASP A 106 2.84 6.75 12.38
C ASP A 106 3.71 6.68 11.11
N GLY A 107 3.09 6.52 9.93
CA GLY A 107 3.75 6.40 8.64
C GLY A 107 4.41 5.06 8.38
N ALA A 108 4.24 4.07 9.26
CA ALA A 108 4.92 2.79 9.15
C ALA A 108 4.39 1.96 7.98
N THR A 109 5.29 1.32 7.23
CA THR A 109 4.89 0.50 6.07
C THR A 109 4.31 -0.83 6.55
N PRO A 110 3.09 -1.22 6.14
CA PRO A 110 2.49 -2.48 6.56
C PRO A 110 3.22 -3.69 5.96
N SER A 111 3.13 -4.82 6.65
CA SER A 111 3.47 -6.12 6.06
C SER A 111 2.28 -6.65 5.28
N VAL A 112 2.49 -7.09 4.04
CA VAL A 112 1.42 -7.60 3.17
C VAL A 112 1.76 -9.02 2.70
N VAL A 113 0.83 -9.95 2.92
CA VAL A 113 0.94 -11.33 2.44
C VAL A 113 -0.28 -11.68 1.62
N PHE A 114 -0.06 -12.04 0.35
CA PHE A 114 -1.10 -12.64 -0.47
C PHE A 114 -1.18 -14.13 -0.19
N THR A 115 -2.39 -14.63 0.04
CA THR A 115 -2.66 -16.03 0.32
C THR A 115 -3.71 -16.59 -0.65
N GLY A 116 -3.64 -17.90 -0.89
CA GLY A 116 -4.60 -18.58 -1.75
C GLY A 116 -4.47 -20.08 -1.69
N GLY A 117 -5.43 -20.76 -2.32
CA GLY A 117 -5.42 -22.22 -2.43
C GLY A 117 -6.14 -22.95 -1.30
N TRP A 118 -7.09 -22.31 -0.62
CA TRP A 118 -7.96 -22.97 0.39
C TRP A 118 -9.02 -23.88 -0.25
N ARG A 119 -8.60 -24.76 -1.16
CA ARG A 119 -9.42 -25.85 -1.69
C ARG A 119 -8.87 -27.17 -1.15
N PRO A 120 -9.72 -28.17 -0.87
CA PRO A 120 -9.35 -29.41 -0.14
C PRO A 120 -8.28 -30.29 -0.80
N PHE A 121 -7.69 -29.88 -1.93
CA PHE A 121 -6.65 -30.60 -2.66
C PHE A 121 -5.56 -29.68 -3.23
N ARG A 122 -5.42 -28.45 -2.71
CA ARG A 122 -4.37 -27.52 -3.14
C ARG A 122 -3.47 -27.18 -1.98
N THR A 123 -2.16 -27.18 -2.24
CA THR A 123 -1.15 -26.64 -1.32
C THR A 123 -1.48 -25.18 -1.03
N PHE A 124 -1.54 -24.82 0.26
CA PHE A 124 -1.61 -23.43 0.70
C PHE A 124 -0.44 -22.66 0.09
N ARG A 125 -0.73 -21.49 -0.48
CA ARG A 125 0.27 -20.61 -1.06
C ARG A 125 0.21 -19.28 -0.34
N ALA A 126 1.37 -18.79 0.07
CA ALA A 126 1.57 -17.46 0.61
C ALA A 126 2.73 -16.81 -0.12
N ALA A 127 2.65 -15.50 -0.34
CA ALA A 127 3.78 -14.69 -0.78
C ALA A 127 3.75 -13.36 -0.03
N ALA A 128 4.86 -13.05 0.63
CA ALA A 128 5.13 -11.69 1.08
C ALA A 128 5.25 -10.81 -0.16
N ALA A 129 4.52 -9.69 -0.15
CA ALA A 129 4.54 -8.72 -1.22
C ALA A 129 5.46 -7.57 -0.88
N GLU A 130 6.15 -7.04 -1.88
CA GLU A 130 6.78 -5.74 -1.77
C GLU A 130 5.71 -4.66 -1.63
N VAL A 131 5.93 -3.74 -0.69
CA VAL A 131 5.02 -2.63 -0.42
C VAL A 131 5.69 -1.33 -0.84
N VAL A 132 5.02 -0.57 -1.70
CA VAL A 132 5.46 0.76 -2.14
C VAL A 132 4.55 1.81 -1.55
N THR A 133 5.16 2.87 -1.03
CA THR A 133 4.45 4.04 -0.52
C THR A 133 4.25 5.08 -1.61
N VAL A 134 3.06 5.69 -1.65
CA VAL A 134 2.70 6.73 -2.64
C VAL A 134 2.29 7.99 -1.90
N ALA A 135 2.90 9.11 -2.31
CA ALA A 135 2.71 10.43 -1.71
C ALA A 135 2.94 10.49 -0.19
N GLY A 136 3.59 9.47 0.40
CA GLY A 136 3.80 9.35 1.85
C GLY A 136 2.52 9.11 2.66
N VAL A 137 1.39 8.79 2.01
CA VAL A 137 0.08 8.62 2.67
C VAL A 137 -0.61 7.32 2.28
N PHE A 138 -0.32 6.79 1.11
CA PHE A 138 -0.91 5.54 0.62
C PHE A 138 0.15 4.45 0.53
N TRP A 139 -0.28 3.21 0.55
CA TRP A 139 0.55 2.07 0.23
C TRP A 139 -0.10 1.19 -0.83
N LEU A 140 0.73 0.52 -1.61
CA LEU A 140 0.36 -0.41 -2.68
C LEU A 140 1.23 -1.65 -2.55
N ALA A 141 0.64 -2.82 -2.77
CA ALA A 141 1.36 -4.09 -2.80
C ALA A 141 0.81 -4.99 -3.90
N TRP A 142 1.66 -5.65 -4.65
CA TRP A 142 1.25 -6.54 -5.74
C TRP A 142 2.04 -7.85 -5.73
N ALA A 143 1.45 -8.86 -6.37
CA ALA A 143 2.10 -10.13 -6.64
C ALA A 143 1.51 -10.77 -7.90
N GLU A 144 2.20 -11.79 -8.41
CA GLU A 144 1.64 -12.70 -9.41
C GLU A 144 1.40 -14.07 -8.79
N GLY A 145 0.18 -14.58 -8.94
CA GLY A 145 -0.13 -15.94 -8.52
C GLY A 145 -1.61 -16.20 -8.30
N PRO A 146 -1.96 -17.44 -7.93
CA PRO A 146 -3.35 -17.86 -7.74
C PRO A 146 -3.88 -17.46 -6.35
N TYR A 147 -3.66 -16.21 -5.95
CA TYR A 147 -4.10 -15.69 -4.66
C TYR A 147 -5.57 -15.26 -4.71
N ASP A 148 -6.26 -15.41 -3.59
CA ASP A 148 -7.67 -15.05 -3.42
C ASP A 148 -7.92 -14.23 -2.15
N THR A 149 -6.92 -14.11 -1.29
CA THR A 149 -6.97 -13.38 -0.02
C THR A 149 -5.70 -12.54 0.14
N VAL A 150 -5.80 -11.38 0.80
CA VAL A 150 -4.66 -10.61 1.32
C VAL A 150 -4.77 -10.52 2.84
N LEU A 151 -3.64 -10.67 3.52
CA LEU A 151 -3.45 -10.39 4.94
C LEU A 151 -2.52 -9.19 5.06
N VAL A 152 -2.89 -8.21 5.89
CA VAL A 152 -2.10 -7.01 6.11
C VAL A 152 -1.96 -6.75 7.60
N GLU A 153 -0.72 -6.50 8.02
CA GLU A 153 -0.34 -6.35 9.42
C GLU A 153 0.40 -5.04 9.64
N HIS A 154 0.08 -4.39 10.75
CA HIS A 154 0.83 -3.23 11.21
C HIS A 154 2.20 -3.67 11.76
N PRO A 155 3.31 -3.00 11.41
CA PRO A 155 4.65 -3.43 11.81
C PRO A 155 4.91 -3.36 13.32
N ALA A 156 4.24 -2.46 14.05
CA ALA A 156 4.32 -2.38 15.51
C ALA A 156 3.62 -3.54 16.25
N GLY A 157 3.03 -4.49 15.52
CA GLY A 157 2.16 -5.52 16.09
C GLY A 157 0.75 -4.98 16.35
N GLY A 158 -0.26 -5.80 16.08
CA GLY A 158 -1.66 -5.40 16.19
C GLY A 158 -2.60 -6.41 15.53
N GLY A 159 -3.85 -6.00 15.28
CA GLY A 159 -4.79 -6.81 14.52
C GLY A 159 -4.36 -6.94 13.06
N ALA A 160 -4.39 -8.16 12.53
CA ALA A 160 -4.20 -8.40 11.11
C ALA A 160 -5.54 -8.19 10.38
N GLU A 161 -5.52 -7.41 9.31
CA GLU A 161 -6.68 -7.23 8.45
C GLU A 161 -6.63 -8.23 7.29
N ARG A 162 -7.74 -8.93 7.08
CA ARG A 162 -7.87 -9.93 6.01
C ARG A 162 -8.96 -9.51 5.05
N LEU A 163 -8.63 -9.46 3.76
CA LEU A 163 -9.58 -9.10 2.70
C LEU A 163 -9.55 -10.13 1.56
N ALA A 164 -10.73 -10.50 1.05
CA ALA A 164 -10.84 -11.32 -0.14
C ALA A 164 -10.59 -10.46 -1.39
N LEU A 165 -9.83 -10.98 -2.35
CA LEU A 165 -9.52 -10.27 -3.58
C LEU A 165 -10.74 -10.26 -4.49
N GLN A 166 -11.23 -9.05 -4.79
CA GLN A 166 -12.31 -8.86 -5.73
C GLN A 166 -11.88 -9.30 -7.12
N ARG A 167 -12.69 -10.16 -7.74
CA ARG A 167 -12.48 -10.60 -9.11
C ARG A 167 -13.18 -9.64 -10.06
N VAL A 168 -12.41 -8.83 -10.78
CA VAL A 168 -12.94 -8.06 -11.89
C VAL A 168 -13.01 -9.00 -13.09
N ARG A 169 -14.23 -9.27 -13.58
CA ARG A 169 -14.41 -9.91 -14.89
C ARG A 169 -14.22 -8.80 -15.91
N GLU A 170 -13.24 -8.93 -16.78
CA GLU A 170 -13.11 -8.06 -17.95
C GLU A 170 -14.45 -8.01 -18.67
N ARG A 171 -15.04 -6.81 -18.75
CA ARG A 171 -16.22 -6.59 -19.58
C ARG A 171 -15.70 -6.69 -21.00
N ARG A 172 -15.81 -7.87 -21.63
CA ARG A 172 -15.49 -8.04 -23.05
C ARG A 172 -16.40 -7.11 -23.84
N VAL A 173 -15.93 -5.90 -24.15
CA VAL A 173 -16.56 -5.05 -25.14
C VAL A 173 -16.35 -5.77 -26.47
N ARG A 174 -17.40 -6.46 -26.93
CA ARG A 174 -17.44 -6.96 -28.31
C ARG A 174 -17.44 -5.74 -29.21
N VAL A 175 -16.27 -5.30 -29.67
CA VAL A 175 -16.18 -4.38 -30.80
C VAL A 175 -16.71 -5.14 -32.01
N ARG A 176 -18.00 -4.96 -32.31
CA ARG A 176 -18.55 -5.35 -33.61
C ARG A 176 -17.88 -4.45 -34.63
N ARG A 177 -16.87 -4.99 -35.31
CA ARG A 177 -16.28 -4.39 -36.50
C ARG A 177 -17.36 -4.40 -37.58
N ALA A 178 -18.10 -3.30 -37.71
CA ALA A 178 -18.98 -3.09 -38.84
C ALA A 178 -18.10 -2.94 -40.08
N ALA A 179 -18.01 -4.00 -40.87
CA ALA A 179 -17.50 -3.92 -42.22
C ALA A 179 -18.55 -3.16 -43.05
N ALA A 180 -18.37 -1.85 -43.22
CA ALA A 180 -19.01 -1.12 -44.28
C ALA A 180 -18.30 -1.52 -45.59
N VAL A 181 -18.85 -2.51 -46.28
CA VAL A 181 -18.53 -2.77 -47.68
C VAL A 181 -19.18 -1.65 -48.47
N GLY A 182 -18.38 -0.64 -48.78
CA GLY A 182 -18.63 0.23 -49.91
C GLY A 182 -18.44 -0.58 -51.19
N GLY A 183 -19.48 -0.63 -52.01
CA GLY A 183 -19.46 -1.27 -53.31
C GLY A 183 -20.53 -0.62 -54.17
N ALA A 184 -20.26 0.62 -54.55
CA ALA A 184 -20.96 1.28 -55.65
C ALA A 184 -20.35 0.78 -56.96
N ALA A 185 -21.20 0.24 -57.83
CA ALA A 185 -21.12 0.32 -59.28
C ALA A 185 -22.50 -0.03 -59.85
#